data_AF-A0A3B9W648-F1
#
_entry.id   AF-A0A3B9W648-F1
#
_cell.length_a   1.000
_cell.length_b   1.000
_cell.length_c   1.000
_cell.angle_alpha   90.00
_cell.angle_beta   90.00
_cell.angle_gamma   90.00
#
_symmetry.space_group_name_H-M   'P 1'
#
loop_
_entity.id
_entity.type
_entity.pdbx_description
1 polymer ?
#
loop_
_entity_poly.entity_id
_entity_poly.type
_entity_poly.pdbx_seq_one_letter_code
_entity_poly.pdbx_strand_id
1 'polypeptide(L)'
;MAAGPHAGIDGPASDAMLKLGRFFTKWDQTDDGRAVFREGGRKGDIFYRDRWSHDKVVRSTHGVNCTGSCSWKVYVKDGIITWESQQTDYPSVGPDSPEYEPRGCPRGAAFSWYTYSPTRVRFPYARGVLVEMYREAKARLGDPVLAFAEIAGDPERRRRYQQARGKGGLVRATWDEATEMIAAAHVHTIRRYGPDRLVGFSPIPAMSMV
;
A
#
# COMPACT_ATOMS: atom_id res chain seq x y z
N MET A 1 -29.94 -27.76 -52.32
CA MET A 1 -28.70 -27.38 -51.60
C MET A 1 -28.31 -28.56 -50.74
N ALA A 2 -27.24 -29.26 -51.07
CA ALA A 2 -26.80 -30.44 -50.31
C ALA A 2 -26.27 -29.97 -48.95
N ALA A 3 -26.80 -30.53 -47.87
CA ALA A 3 -26.24 -30.34 -46.53
C ALA A 3 -24.78 -30.81 -46.57
N GLY A 4 -23.85 -29.90 -46.27
CA GLY A 4 -22.44 -30.26 -46.10
C GLY A 4 -22.26 -31.32 -45.01
N PRO A 5 -21.12 -32.04 -44.99
CA PRO A 5 -20.90 -33.10 -44.02
C PRO A 5 -21.12 -32.55 -42.61
N HIS A 6 -22.10 -33.12 -41.89
CA HIS A 6 -22.28 -32.87 -40.47
C HIS A 6 -20.92 -33.09 -39.82
N ALA A 7 -20.42 -32.08 -39.10
CA ALA A 7 -19.19 -32.21 -38.35
C ALA A 7 -19.39 -33.33 -37.30
N GLY A 8 -19.00 -34.55 -37.64
CA GLY A 8 -19.15 -35.75 -36.82
C GLY A 8 -17.88 -36.08 -36.03
N ILE A 9 -17.96 -37.09 -35.19
CA ILE A 9 -16.81 -37.65 -34.46
C ILE A 9 -16.03 -38.59 -35.41
N ASP A 10 -14.85 -39.09 -35.04
CA ASP A 10 -13.95 -39.96 -35.82
C ASP A 10 -14.53 -41.36 -36.18
N GLY A 11 -15.75 -41.41 -36.71
CA GLY A 11 -16.41 -42.59 -37.27
C GLY A 11 -17.51 -43.23 -36.40
N PRO A 12 -18.25 -44.21 -36.96
CA PRO A 12 -19.45 -44.78 -36.34
C PRO A 12 -19.24 -45.48 -34.99
N ALA A 13 -18.03 -46.00 -34.74
CA ALA A 13 -17.68 -46.64 -33.48
C ALA A 13 -17.63 -45.63 -32.32
N SER A 14 -17.05 -44.46 -32.56
CA SER A 14 -16.96 -43.36 -31.60
C SER A 14 -18.34 -42.77 -31.29
N ASP A 15 -19.20 -42.63 -32.30
CA ASP A 15 -20.60 -42.23 -32.13
C ASP A 15 -21.39 -43.24 -31.27
N ALA A 16 -21.19 -44.53 -31.51
CA ALA A 16 -21.85 -45.59 -30.73
C ALA A 16 -21.40 -45.56 -29.26
N MET A 17 -20.10 -45.33 -29.00
CA MET A 17 -19.57 -45.20 -27.65
C MET A 17 -20.14 -43.99 -26.90
N LEU A 18 -20.23 -42.83 -27.54
CA LEU A 18 -20.79 -41.63 -26.91
C LEU A 18 -22.30 -41.77 -26.65
N LYS A 19 -23.05 -42.39 -27.59
CA LYS A 19 -24.47 -42.74 -27.38
C LYS A 19 -24.66 -43.71 -26.21
N LEU A 20 -23.79 -44.71 -26.08
CA LEU A 20 -23.79 -45.64 -24.96
C LEU A 20 -23.44 -44.92 -23.64
N GLY A 21 -22.46 -44.03 -23.65
CA GLY A 21 -22.11 -43.18 -22.50
C GLY A 21 -23.26 -42.29 -22.04
N ARG A 22 -24.04 -41.73 -23.00
CA ARG A 22 -25.26 -40.95 -22.70
C ARG A 22 -26.30 -41.79 -21.97
N PHE A 23 -26.49 -43.05 -22.35
CA PHE A 23 -27.44 -43.95 -21.69
C PHE A 23 -27.10 -44.18 -20.20
N PHE A 24 -25.82 -44.31 -19.88
CA PHE A 24 -25.36 -44.51 -18.50
C PHE A 24 -25.31 -43.22 -17.67
N THR A 25 -24.87 -42.11 -18.26
CA THR A 25 -24.70 -40.85 -17.53
C THR A 25 -26.00 -40.06 -17.36
N LYS A 26 -26.94 -40.19 -18.31
CA LYS A 26 -28.22 -39.44 -18.37
C LYS A 26 -28.09 -37.94 -18.17
N TRP A 27 -26.91 -37.37 -18.47
CA TRP A 27 -26.72 -35.92 -18.38
C TRP A 27 -27.53 -35.20 -19.45
N ASP A 28 -27.88 -33.95 -19.16
CA ASP A 28 -28.40 -33.04 -20.17
C ASP A 28 -27.27 -32.66 -21.12
N GLN A 29 -27.50 -32.79 -22.43
CA GLN A 29 -26.46 -32.69 -23.46
C GLN A 29 -27.04 -32.09 -24.73
N THR A 30 -26.19 -31.46 -25.53
CA THR A 30 -26.57 -30.99 -26.87
C THR A 30 -26.91 -32.15 -27.80
N ASP A 31 -27.75 -31.91 -28.82
CA ASP A 31 -28.18 -32.94 -29.79
C ASP A 31 -27.01 -33.56 -30.57
N ASP A 32 -25.94 -32.79 -30.76
CA ASP A 32 -24.69 -33.24 -31.39
C ASP A 32 -23.72 -33.93 -30.41
N GLY A 33 -24.09 -34.06 -29.13
CA GLY A 33 -23.33 -34.75 -28.09
C GLY A 33 -22.02 -34.07 -27.68
N ARG A 34 -21.78 -32.81 -28.07
CA ARG A 34 -20.51 -32.10 -27.83
C ARG A 34 -20.42 -31.38 -26.50
N ALA A 35 -21.55 -31.01 -25.91
CA ALA A 35 -21.58 -30.34 -24.62
C ALA A 35 -22.49 -31.08 -23.64
N VAL A 36 -22.12 -31.00 -22.36
CA VAL A 36 -22.87 -31.55 -21.24
C VAL A 36 -23.19 -30.41 -20.28
N PHE A 37 -24.44 -30.29 -19.87
CA PHE A 37 -24.88 -29.38 -18.84
C PHE A 37 -24.96 -30.14 -17.51
N ARG A 38 -24.32 -29.58 -16.47
CA ARG A 38 -24.30 -30.17 -15.13
C ARG A 38 -24.75 -29.14 -14.11
N GLU A 39 -25.56 -29.60 -13.16
CA GLU A 39 -25.93 -28.83 -11.99
C GLU A 39 -25.04 -29.20 -10.80
N GLY A 40 -24.61 -28.20 -10.03
CA GLY A 40 -23.76 -28.42 -8.85
C GLY A 40 -22.26 -28.50 -9.15
N GLY A 41 -21.48 -29.15 -8.27
CA GLY A 41 -20.02 -29.29 -8.39
C GLY A 41 -19.19 -28.01 -8.15
N ARG A 42 -19.83 -26.87 -7.87
CA ARG A 42 -19.19 -25.53 -7.74
C ARG A 42 -18.77 -25.15 -6.32
N LYS A 43 -18.59 -26.12 -5.41
CA LYS A 43 -18.19 -25.84 -4.02
C LYS A 43 -16.81 -25.18 -3.93
N GLY A 44 -15.91 -25.47 -4.88
CA GLY A 44 -14.57 -24.88 -4.96
C GLY A 44 -14.56 -23.36 -5.19
N ASP A 45 -15.59 -22.82 -5.84
CA ASP A 45 -15.72 -21.38 -6.11
C ASP A 45 -15.78 -20.54 -4.82
N ILE A 46 -16.15 -21.14 -3.68
CA ILE A 46 -16.19 -20.46 -2.37
C ILE A 46 -14.82 -19.85 -2.06
N PHE A 47 -13.72 -20.50 -2.46
CA PHE A 47 -12.37 -19.97 -2.28
C PHE A 47 -12.20 -18.56 -2.87
N TYR A 48 -12.64 -18.34 -4.11
CA TYR A 48 -12.54 -17.03 -4.78
C TYR A 48 -13.58 -16.03 -4.28
N ARG A 49 -14.80 -16.49 -3.96
CA ARG A 49 -15.85 -15.63 -3.38
C ARG A 49 -15.43 -15.10 -2.02
N ASP A 50 -14.84 -15.96 -1.19
CA ASP A 50 -14.28 -15.54 0.08
C ASP A 50 -13.08 -14.62 -0.14
N ARG A 51 -12.16 -14.92 -1.07
CA ARG A 51 -11.03 -14.00 -1.36
C ARG A 51 -11.49 -12.57 -1.70
N TRP A 52 -12.60 -12.41 -2.40
CA TRP A 52 -13.18 -11.11 -2.76
C TRP A 52 -13.98 -10.44 -1.63
N SER A 53 -14.50 -11.23 -0.69
CA SER A 53 -15.22 -10.70 0.47
C SER A 53 -14.32 -9.82 1.33
N HIS A 54 -14.92 -8.93 2.12
CA HIS A 54 -14.22 -7.96 2.95
C HIS A 54 -15.14 -7.49 4.08
N ASP A 55 -14.54 -7.03 5.17
CA ASP A 55 -15.25 -6.62 6.38
C ASP A 55 -15.88 -5.23 6.19
N LYS A 56 -15.13 -4.33 5.56
CA LYS A 56 -15.56 -2.95 5.30
C LYS A 56 -14.78 -2.30 4.16
N VAL A 57 -15.35 -1.21 3.67
CA VAL A 57 -14.74 -0.31 2.70
C VAL A 57 -14.64 1.08 3.32
N VAL A 58 -13.45 1.68 3.26
CA VAL A 58 -13.19 3.03 3.77
C VAL A 58 -12.85 3.94 2.58
N ARG A 59 -13.44 5.14 2.53
CA ARG A 59 -13.05 6.15 1.55
C ARG A 59 -11.72 6.79 1.95
N SER A 60 -10.77 6.84 1.03
CA SER A 60 -9.50 7.57 1.21
C SER A 60 -8.99 8.14 -0.13
N THR A 61 -7.82 8.77 -0.11
CA THR A 61 -7.11 9.33 -1.27
C THR A 61 -5.59 9.16 -1.08
N HIS A 62 -4.80 9.53 -2.09
CA HIS A 62 -3.34 9.49 -2.04
C HIS A 62 -2.75 10.90 -1.91
N GLY A 63 -2.12 11.17 -0.76
CA GLY A 63 -1.39 12.42 -0.48
C GLY A 63 -0.04 12.50 -1.20
N VAL A 64 -0.06 12.44 -2.53
CA VAL A 64 1.13 12.47 -3.39
C VAL A 64 0.96 13.50 -4.50
N ASN A 65 2.04 14.17 -4.88
CA ASN A 65 2.04 15.23 -5.90
C ASN A 65 1.88 14.65 -7.32
N CYS A 66 0.65 14.24 -7.65
CA CYS A 66 0.34 13.58 -8.92
C CYS A 66 -0.79 14.25 -9.72
N THR A 67 -1.34 15.36 -9.21
CA THR A 67 -2.56 16.07 -9.69
C THR A 67 -3.85 15.23 -9.74
N GLY A 68 -3.76 13.94 -9.44
CA GLY A 68 -4.87 13.00 -9.55
C GLY A 68 -6.01 13.29 -8.58
N SER A 69 -5.75 13.48 -7.29
CA SER A 69 -6.81 13.65 -6.28
C SER A 69 -7.94 12.61 -6.38
N CYS A 70 -7.57 11.37 -6.74
CA CYS A 70 -8.52 10.29 -6.99
C CYS A 70 -9.04 9.74 -5.65
N SER A 71 -10.35 9.61 -5.51
CA SER A 71 -10.98 8.95 -4.37
C SER A 71 -10.96 7.42 -4.57
N TRP A 72 -10.61 6.69 -3.50
CA TRP A 72 -10.47 5.23 -3.50
C TRP A 72 -11.33 4.56 -2.43
N LYS A 73 -11.77 3.35 -2.75
CA LYS A 73 -12.32 2.33 -1.85
C LYS A 73 -11.14 1.55 -1.30
N VAL A 74 -10.82 1.73 -0.02
CA VAL A 74 -9.82 0.94 0.69
C VAL A 74 -10.52 -0.25 1.35
N TYR A 75 -10.17 -1.45 0.92
CA TYR A 75 -10.79 -2.68 1.41
C TYR A 75 -10.04 -3.20 2.65
N VAL A 76 -10.80 -3.52 3.70
CA VAL A 76 -10.29 -4.15 4.91
C VAL A 76 -10.89 -5.54 5.01
N LYS A 77 -10.05 -6.55 5.19
CA LYS A 77 -10.44 -7.93 5.46
C LYS A 77 -9.58 -8.47 6.61
N ASP A 78 -10.19 -9.18 7.55
CA ASP A 78 -9.53 -9.72 8.74
C ASP A 78 -8.78 -8.63 9.52
N GLY A 79 -9.35 -7.43 9.56
CA GLY A 79 -8.75 -6.27 10.25
C GLY A 79 -7.50 -5.66 9.59
N ILE A 80 -7.09 -6.12 8.40
CA ILE A 80 -5.95 -5.57 7.65
C ILE A 80 -6.39 -4.93 6.33
N ILE A 81 -5.64 -3.92 5.87
CA ILE A 81 -5.83 -3.35 4.53
C ILE A 81 -5.34 -4.36 3.50
N THR A 82 -6.18 -4.75 2.55
CA THR A 82 -5.84 -5.81 1.58
C THR A 82 -5.60 -5.30 0.17
N TRP A 83 -6.50 -4.49 -0.36
CA TRP A 83 -6.37 -3.86 -1.68
C TRP A 83 -7.21 -2.58 -1.76
N GLU A 84 -7.14 -1.90 -2.89
CA GLU A 84 -7.95 -0.72 -3.17
C GLU A 84 -8.51 -0.78 -4.60
N SER A 85 -9.67 -0.17 -4.79
CA SER A 85 -10.23 0.12 -6.11
C SER A 85 -10.75 1.54 -6.14
N GLN A 86 -10.96 2.10 -7.33
CA GLN A 86 -11.45 3.47 -7.43
C GLN A 86 -12.87 3.62 -6.86
N GLN A 87 -13.14 4.79 -6.31
CA GLN A 87 -14.51 5.27 -6.13
C GLN A 87 -15.05 5.76 -7.48
N THR A 88 -16.35 5.65 -7.67
CA THR A 88 -17.02 6.00 -8.93
C THR A 88 -18.20 6.95 -8.72
N ASP A 89 -18.32 7.51 -7.52
CA ASP A 89 -19.44 8.35 -7.09
C ASP A 89 -19.06 9.83 -6.99
N TYR A 90 -18.21 10.29 -7.92
CA TYR A 90 -17.99 11.72 -8.08
C TYR A 90 -19.32 12.39 -8.50
N PRO A 91 -19.59 13.63 -8.05
CA PRO A 91 -20.73 14.39 -8.57
C PRO A 91 -20.66 14.49 -10.10
N SER A 92 -21.82 14.32 -10.75
CA SER A 92 -21.92 14.35 -12.22
C SER A 92 -21.52 15.71 -12.77
N VAL A 93 -20.84 15.71 -13.92
CA VAL A 93 -20.51 16.93 -14.68
C VAL A 93 -21.63 17.41 -15.61
N GLY A 94 -22.77 16.72 -15.62
CA GLY A 94 -23.89 16.99 -16.52
C GLY A 94 -23.86 16.15 -17.81
N PRO A 95 -24.93 16.20 -18.62
CA PRO A 95 -25.12 15.30 -19.75
C PRO A 95 -24.19 15.58 -20.95
N ASP A 96 -23.60 16.77 -21.02
CA ASP A 96 -22.83 17.23 -22.17
C ASP A 96 -21.32 16.88 -22.08
N SER A 97 -20.93 16.06 -21.10
CA SER A 97 -19.53 15.65 -20.90
C SER A 97 -19.43 14.26 -20.28
N PRO A 98 -18.35 13.50 -20.57
CA PRO A 98 -18.11 12.24 -19.90
C PRO A 98 -17.80 12.44 -18.41
N GLU A 99 -18.20 11.47 -17.60
CA GLU A 99 -17.99 11.50 -16.16
C GLU A 99 -16.50 11.34 -15.78
N TYR A 100 -16.14 11.81 -14.58
CA TYR A 100 -14.78 11.66 -14.05
C TYR A 100 -14.42 10.24 -13.62
N GLU A 101 -15.41 9.44 -13.28
CA GLU A 101 -15.20 8.08 -12.81
C GLU A 101 -14.50 7.22 -13.89
N PRO A 102 -13.61 6.28 -13.52
CA PRO A 102 -13.18 5.96 -12.16
C PRO A 102 -11.98 6.80 -11.67
N ARG A 103 -11.37 7.64 -12.52
CA ARG A 103 -9.99 8.15 -12.32
C ARG A 103 -9.01 7.00 -11.98
N GLY A 104 -8.04 7.26 -11.10
CA GLY A 104 -7.06 6.28 -10.64
C GLY A 104 -5.87 6.12 -11.59
N CYS A 105 -4.85 5.41 -11.12
CA CYS A 105 -3.65 5.11 -11.91
C CYS A 105 -2.95 3.86 -11.34
N PRO A 106 -2.03 3.21 -12.08
CA PRO A 106 -1.35 2.00 -11.59
C PRO A 106 -0.50 2.23 -10.33
N ARG A 107 -0.05 3.47 -10.08
CA ARG A 107 0.69 3.81 -8.85
C ARG A 107 -0.23 3.81 -7.63
N GLY A 108 -1.43 4.36 -7.79
CA GLY A 108 -2.46 4.37 -6.74
C GLY A 108 -2.97 2.98 -6.43
N ALA A 109 -3.20 2.14 -7.45
CA ALA A 109 -3.69 0.76 -7.28
C ALA A 109 -2.72 -0.15 -6.50
N ALA A 110 -1.45 0.25 -6.34
CA ALA A 110 -0.42 -0.50 -5.64
C ALA A 110 -0.09 0.08 -4.25
N PHE A 111 -0.78 1.13 -3.79
CA PHE A 111 -0.38 1.87 -2.59
C PHE A 111 -0.50 1.04 -1.31
N SER A 112 -1.54 0.19 -1.22
CA SER A 112 -1.78 -0.76 -0.13
C SER A 112 -0.55 -1.62 0.22
N TRP A 113 0.33 -1.89 -0.75
CA TRP A 113 1.61 -2.60 -0.54
C TRP A 113 2.47 -1.96 0.56
N TYR A 114 2.57 -0.63 0.60
CA TYR A 114 3.43 0.09 1.55
C TYR A 114 3.03 -0.10 3.02
N THR A 115 1.77 -0.47 3.28
CA THR A 115 1.25 -0.56 4.65
C THR A 115 2.04 -1.58 5.48
N TYR A 116 2.34 -2.73 4.88
CA TYR A 116 2.98 -3.87 5.55
C TYR A 116 4.29 -4.31 4.87
N SER A 117 4.77 -3.55 3.87
CA SER A 117 6.00 -3.88 3.15
C SER A 117 7.23 -3.93 4.08
N PRO A 118 8.31 -4.62 3.66
CA PRO A 118 9.59 -4.59 4.35
C PRO A 118 10.21 -3.19 4.48
N THR A 119 9.76 -2.23 3.66
CA THR A 119 10.26 -0.85 3.65
C THR A 119 9.48 0.08 4.59
N ARG A 120 8.43 -0.40 5.25
CA ARG A 120 7.63 0.40 6.19
C ARG A 120 8.49 0.86 7.38
N VAL A 121 8.59 2.17 7.59
CA VAL A 121 9.14 2.74 8.83
C VAL A 121 8.14 2.51 9.98
N ARG A 122 8.53 1.68 10.95
CA ARG A 122 7.67 1.26 12.07
C ARG A 122 7.91 1.99 13.38
N PHE A 123 9.13 2.51 13.57
CA PHE A 123 9.56 3.16 14.81
C PHE A 123 10.34 4.43 14.50
N PRO A 124 10.52 5.34 15.47
CA PRO A 124 11.55 6.36 15.39
C PRO A 124 12.92 5.69 15.25
N TYR A 125 13.72 6.21 14.33
CA TYR A 125 15.10 5.78 14.12
C TYR A 125 16.02 6.98 14.16
N ALA A 126 17.14 6.85 14.85
CA ALA A 126 18.18 7.87 14.93
C ALA A 126 19.54 7.24 14.62
N ARG A 127 20.53 8.06 14.24
CA ARG A 127 21.87 7.57 13.95
C ARG A 127 22.53 7.12 15.25
N GLY A 128 23.00 5.86 15.32
CA GLY A 128 23.55 5.27 16.54
C GLY A 128 24.62 6.12 17.21
N VAL A 129 25.61 6.60 16.44
CA VAL A 129 26.69 7.45 16.97
C VAL A 129 26.19 8.79 17.55
N LEU A 130 25.07 9.33 17.06
CA LEU A 130 24.48 10.55 17.63
C LEU A 130 23.76 10.22 18.94
N VAL A 131 23.00 9.12 18.96
CA VAL A 131 22.25 8.66 20.14
C VAL A 131 23.20 8.33 21.29
N GLU A 132 24.31 7.64 21.00
CA GLU A 132 25.36 7.32 21.98
C GLU A 132 25.91 8.60 22.65
N MET A 133 26.42 9.54 21.85
CA MET A 133 26.93 10.81 22.37
C MET A 133 25.87 11.61 23.13
N TYR A 134 24.62 11.59 22.65
CA TYR A 134 23.51 12.28 23.31
C TYR A 134 23.18 11.70 24.68
N ARG A 135 23.10 10.36 24.79
CA ARG A 135 22.86 9.68 26.06
C ARG A 135 23.98 9.95 27.07
N GLU A 136 25.24 9.88 26.64
CA GLU A 136 26.40 10.19 27.48
C GLU A 136 26.37 11.64 27.98
N ALA A 137 26.14 12.59 27.08
CA ALA A 137 26.08 14.01 27.44
C ALA A 137 24.89 14.30 28.36
N LYS A 138 23.71 13.73 28.08
CA LYS A 138 22.52 13.89 28.92
C LYS A 138 22.70 13.28 30.30
N ALA A 139 23.31 12.10 30.40
CA ALA A 139 23.58 11.45 31.68
C ALA A 139 24.51 12.29 32.58
N ARG A 140 25.48 12.99 31.98
CA ARG A 140 26.41 13.85 32.71
C ARG A 140 25.84 15.23 33.03
N LEU A 141 25.10 15.85 32.11
CA LEU A 141 24.66 17.24 32.21
C LEU A 141 23.25 17.38 32.79
N GLY A 142 22.42 16.34 32.73
CA GLY A 142 21.02 16.34 33.16
C GLY A 142 20.06 17.12 32.24
N ASP A 143 20.53 18.19 31.60
CA ASP A 143 19.74 19.03 30.70
C ASP A 143 19.91 18.60 29.23
N PRO A 144 18.81 18.29 28.51
CA PRO A 144 18.86 17.84 27.12
C PRO A 144 19.34 18.91 26.12
N VAL A 145 19.08 20.19 26.39
CA VAL A 145 19.55 21.33 25.58
C VAL A 145 21.06 21.48 25.74
N LEU A 146 21.58 21.37 26.98
CA LEU A 146 23.03 21.40 27.23
C LEU A 146 23.72 20.17 26.63
N ALA A 147 23.10 18.99 26.70
CA ALA A 147 23.61 17.78 26.07
C ALA A 147 23.75 17.92 24.55
N PHE A 148 22.73 18.46 23.87
CA PHE A 148 22.81 18.73 22.44
C PHE A 148 23.85 19.82 22.13
N ALA A 149 23.92 20.88 22.94
CA ALA A 149 24.87 21.98 22.77
C ALA A 149 26.33 21.49 22.80
N GLU A 150 26.67 20.55 23.68
CA GLU A 150 28.00 19.97 23.78
C GLU A 150 28.40 19.22 22.49
N ILE A 151 27.47 18.47 21.91
CA ILE A 151 27.72 17.69 20.68
C ILE A 151 27.79 18.62 19.46
N ALA A 152 26.87 19.58 19.35
CA ALA A 152 26.81 20.50 18.22
C ALA A 152 27.93 21.55 18.22
N GLY A 153 28.40 21.92 19.42
CA GLY A 153 29.47 22.90 19.64
C GLY A 153 30.88 22.35 19.42
N ASP A 154 31.08 21.03 19.55
CA ASP A 154 32.36 20.36 19.32
C ASP A 154 32.51 19.96 17.82
N PRO A 155 33.51 20.52 17.09
CA PRO A 155 33.70 20.23 15.66
C PRO A 155 33.95 18.75 15.35
N GLU A 156 34.61 18.01 16.24
CA GLU A 156 34.94 16.60 16.04
C GLU A 156 33.71 15.71 16.27
N ARG A 157 33.00 15.91 17.39
CA ARG A 157 31.73 15.20 17.66
C ARG A 157 30.70 15.48 16.58
N ARG A 158 30.59 16.75 16.16
CA ARG A 158 29.69 17.14 15.07
C ARG A 158 30.05 16.45 13.76
N ARG A 159 31.34 16.42 13.40
CA ARG A 159 31.82 15.73 12.20
C ARG A 159 31.50 14.24 12.24
N ARG A 160 31.65 13.58 13.40
CA ARG A 160 31.42 12.14 13.59
C ARG A 160 30.02 11.70 13.13
N TYR A 161 28.96 12.35 13.61
CA TYR A 161 27.60 11.95 13.20
C TYR A 161 27.22 12.45 11.79
N GLN A 162 27.80 13.56 11.32
CA GLN A 162 27.56 14.08 9.97
C GLN A 162 28.15 13.17 8.90
N GLN A 163 29.36 12.64 9.10
CA GLN A 163 30.01 11.71 8.16
C GLN A 163 29.36 10.32 8.11
N ALA A 164 28.52 9.99 9.08
CA ALA A 164 27.74 8.76 9.11
C ALA A 164 26.40 8.86 8.34
N ARG A 165 26.04 10.04 7.82
CA ARG A 165 24.81 10.22 7.00
C ARG A 165 24.91 9.40 5.72
N GLY A 166 23.86 8.64 5.41
CA GLY A 166 23.80 7.76 4.23
C GLY A 166 24.52 6.42 4.35
N LYS A 167 25.10 6.07 5.51
CA LYS A 167 25.97 4.88 5.68
C LYS A 167 25.38 3.77 6.57
N GLY A 168 24.06 3.74 6.78
CA GLY A 168 23.45 2.79 7.73
C GLY A 168 23.82 3.07 9.19
N GLY A 169 23.55 2.13 10.11
CA GLY A 169 23.74 2.37 11.55
C GLY A 169 22.63 3.20 12.19
N LEU A 170 21.39 3.03 11.72
CA LEU A 170 20.21 3.53 12.42
C LEU A 170 19.88 2.58 13.57
N VAL A 171 19.59 3.16 14.74
CA VAL A 171 19.11 2.43 15.91
C VAL A 171 17.68 2.86 16.19
N ARG A 172 16.88 1.92 16.69
CA ARG A 172 15.52 2.22 17.15
C ARG A 172 15.58 3.14 18.37
N ALA A 173 14.79 4.19 18.36
CA ALA A 173 14.59 5.12 19.47
C ALA A 173 13.13 5.07 19.96
N THR A 174 12.88 5.59 21.16
CA THR A 174 11.51 5.87 21.62
C THR A 174 11.03 7.21 21.05
N TRP A 175 9.70 7.43 21.07
CA TRP A 175 9.14 8.73 20.71
C TRP A 175 9.64 9.83 21.64
N ASP A 176 9.71 9.57 22.95
CA ASP A 176 10.20 10.53 23.94
C ASP A 176 11.66 10.94 23.66
N GLU A 177 12.55 9.98 23.41
CA GLU A 177 13.96 10.26 23.11
C GLU A 177 14.11 11.04 21.80
N ALA A 178 13.42 10.62 20.74
CA ALA A 178 13.49 11.31 19.45
C ALA A 178 12.94 12.75 19.54
N THR A 179 11.81 12.94 20.22
CA THR A 179 11.15 14.24 20.34
C THR A 179 11.94 15.18 21.24
N GLU A 180 12.49 14.68 22.36
CA GLU A 180 13.35 15.45 23.25
C GLU A 180 14.63 15.90 22.54
N MET A 181 15.30 15.01 21.79
CA MET A 181 16.48 15.35 21.00
C MET A 181 16.17 16.45 19.97
N ILE A 182 15.04 16.33 19.26
CA ILE A 182 14.60 17.34 18.27
C ILE A 182 14.32 18.66 18.96
N ALA A 183 13.56 18.67 20.06
CA ALA A 183 13.22 19.88 20.80
C ALA A 183 14.47 20.56 21.36
N ALA A 184 15.39 19.79 21.96
CA ALA A 184 16.67 20.29 22.45
C ALA A 184 17.51 20.95 21.34
N ALA A 185 17.56 20.33 20.16
CA ALA A 185 18.22 20.88 19.00
C ALA A 185 17.58 22.21 18.54
N HIS A 186 16.24 22.30 18.54
CA HIS A 186 15.52 23.52 18.19
C HIS A 186 15.80 24.64 19.20
N VAL A 187 15.64 24.38 20.50
CA VAL A 187 15.87 25.36 21.58
C VAL A 187 17.32 25.84 21.57
N HIS A 188 18.29 24.94 21.45
CA HIS A 188 19.70 25.30 21.34
C HIS A 188 19.94 26.22 20.14
N THR A 189 19.42 25.85 18.97
CA THR A 189 19.62 26.60 17.72
C THR A 189 18.99 27.99 17.80
N ILE A 190 17.75 28.10 18.28
CA ILE A 190 17.05 29.37 18.49
C ILE A 190 17.85 30.26 19.43
N ARG A 191 18.24 29.74 20.59
CA ARG A 191 18.97 30.50 21.60
C ARG A 191 20.33 30.99 21.10
N ARG A 192 21.06 30.15 20.35
CA ARG A 192 22.44 30.43 19.95
C ARG A 192 22.57 31.25 18.67
N TYR A 193 21.66 31.03 17.71
CA TYR A 193 21.77 31.51 16.33
C TYR A 193 20.54 32.25 15.82
N GLY A 194 19.38 32.10 16.46
CA GLY A 194 18.11 32.68 16.02
C GLY A 194 17.15 31.65 15.40
N PRO A 195 15.84 31.96 15.38
CA PRO A 195 14.81 31.02 14.92
C PRO A 195 14.83 30.77 13.41
N ASP A 196 15.35 31.71 12.61
CA ASP A 196 15.48 31.61 11.17
C ASP A 196 16.58 30.64 10.70
N ARG A 197 17.32 30.03 11.63
CA ARG A 197 18.26 28.92 11.37
C ARG A 197 17.57 27.55 11.41
N LEU A 198 16.28 27.52 11.70
CA LEU A 198 15.43 26.34 11.59
C LEU A 198 14.57 26.46 10.32
N VAL A 199 14.67 25.45 9.45
CA VAL A 199 13.95 25.43 8.18
C VAL A 199 13.15 24.14 8.08
N GLY A 200 11.86 24.26 7.82
CA GLY A 200 10.98 23.16 7.45
C GLY A 200 10.76 23.14 5.94
N PHE A 201 10.83 21.98 5.32
CA PHE A 201 10.50 21.79 3.91
C PHE A 201 9.35 20.79 3.78
N SER A 202 8.21 21.26 3.29
CA SER A 202 7.04 20.44 2.98
C SER A 202 6.39 20.98 1.70
N PRO A 203 6.43 20.25 0.57
CA PRO A 203 5.93 20.75 -0.70
C PRO A 203 4.42 20.51 -0.87
N ILE A 204 3.82 21.21 -1.83
CA ILE A 204 2.46 21.01 -2.38
C ILE A 204 1.40 20.64 -1.32
N PRO A 205 0.85 21.63 -0.60
CA PRO A 205 -0.13 21.35 0.46
C PRO A 205 -1.44 20.76 -0.07
N ALA A 206 -1.76 20.97 -1.34
CA ALA A 206 -3.03 20.54 -1.96
C ALA A 206 -3.29 19.03 -1.90
N MET A 207 -2.25 18.20 -1.73
CA MET A 207 -2.40 16.75 -1.68
C MET A 207 -2.80 16.21 -0.29
N SER A 208 -2.57 16.97 0.79
CA SER A 208 -2.79 16.51 2.16
C SER A 208 -2.84 17.69 3.14
N MET A 209 -3.88 18.53 3.01
CA MET A 209 -4.04 19.73 3.84
C MET A 209 -4.46 19.43 5.29
N VAL A 210 -5.21 18.33 5.47
CA VAL A 210 -5.81 17.91 6.75
C VAL A 210 -5.01 16.75 7.34
#